data_AF-A0A7J4TW53-F1
#
_entry.id   AF-A0A7J4TW53-F1
#
_cell.length_a   1.000
_cell.length_b   1.000
_cell.length_c   1.000
_cell.angle_alpha   90.00
_cell.angle_beta   90.00
_cell.angle_gamma   90.00
#
_symmetry.space_group_name_H-M   'P 1'
#
loop_
_entity.id
_entity.type
_entity.pdbx_description
1 polymer ?
#
loop_
_entity_poly.entity_id
_entity_poly.type
_entity_poly.pdbx_seq_one_letter_code
_entity_poly.pdbx_strand_id
1 'polypeptide(L)' 'NGNSIYKINDETRTRFQVLELLSIANINPEGYNIILQGDITRFVSMPTEERRLLVEQISGISVYEEKKQKA' A
#
# COMPACT_ATOMS: atom_id res chain seq x y z
N ASN A 1 -4.49 25.72 4.54
CA ASN A 1 -4.93 25.32 5.89
C ASN A 1 -5.82 24.09 5.79
N GLY A 2 -5.22 22.91 5.67
CA GLY A 2 -5.93 21.64 5.48
C GLY A 2 -6.03 20.89 6.79
N ASN A 3 -7.03 21.20 7.61
CA ASN A 3 -7.35 20.40 8.78
C ASN A 3 -8.31 19.29 8.34
N SER A 4 -7.84 18.05 8.34
CA SER A 4 -8.68 16.87 8.07
C SER A 4 -9.22 16.31 9.37
N ILE A 5 -10.53 16.05 9.42
CA ILE A 5 -11.20 15.36 10.53
C ILE A 5 -11.39 13.90 10.12
N TYR A 6 -10.90 12.98 10.95
CA TYR A 6 -11.07 11.54 10.74
C TYR A 6 -12.07 11.00 11.76
N LYS A 7 -12.96 10.11 11.32
CA LYS A 7 -13.99 9.50 12.17
C LYS A 7 -14.08 7.99 11.97
N ILE A 8 -14.40 7.27 13.03
CA ILE A 8 -14.74 5.85 13.03
C ILE A 8 -16.04 5.72 13.82
N ASN A 9 -17.11 5.21 13.22
CA ASN A 9 -18.44 5.12 13.84
C ASN A 9 -18.88 6.46 14.50
N ASP A 10 -18.80 7.55 13.73
CA ASP A 10 -19.10 8.93 14.15
C ASP A 10 -18.19 9.57 15.22
N GLU A 11 -17.30 8.81 15.84
CA GLU A 11 -16.33 9.33 16.80
C GLU A 11 -15.05 9.83 16.13
N THR A 12 -14.60 11.02 16.54
CA THR A 12 -13.32 11.58 16.07
C THR A 12 -12.16 10.69 16.51
N ARG A 13 -11.29 10.37 15.55
CA ARG A 13 -10.10 9.54 15.74
C ARG A 13 -8.91 10.16 15.02
N THR A 14 -7.72 9.64 15.29
CA THR A 14 -6.52 10.04 14.56
C THR A 14 -6.47 9.34 13.20
N ARG A 15 -5.76 9.93 12.23
CA ARG A 15 -5.46 9.26 10.95
C ARG A 15 -4.82 7.88 11.16
N PHE A 16 -3.92 7.77 12.14
CA PHE A 16 -3.23 6.52 12.46
C PHE A 16 -4.21 5.41 12.85
N GLN A 17 -5.17 5.69 13.71
CA GLN A 17 -6.19 4.71 14.14
C GLN A 17 -7.08 4.24 12.99
N VAL A 18 -7.41 5.13 12.05
CA VAL A 18 -8.15 4.74 10.83
C VAL A 18 -7.31 3.78 9.98
N LEU A 19 -6.03 4.08 9.78
CA LEU A 19 -5.13 3.22 9.00
C LEU A 19 -4.89 1.87 9.67
N GLU A 20 -4.73 1.85 10.99
CA GLU A 20 -4.57 0.61 11.76
C GLU A 20 -5.80 -0.28 11.62
N LEU A 21 -7.01 0.28 11.73
CA LEU A 21 -8.25 -0.45 11.53
C LEU A 21 -8.36 -1.04 10.11
N LEU A 22 -8.03 -0.26 9.09
CA LEU A 22 -8.06 -0.72 7.69
C LEU A 22 -7.02 -1.82 7.44
N SER A 23 -5.82 -1.70 8.03
CA SER A 23 -4.76 -2.70 7.96
C SER A 23 -5.19 -4.05 8.53
N ILE A 24 -5.90 -4.07 9.67
CA ILE A 24 -6.46 -5.31 10.26
C ILE A 24 -7.42 -6.01 9.28
N ALA A 25 -8.14 -5.25 8.46
CA ALA A 25 -9.03 -5.78 7.44
C ALA A 25 -8.30 -6.15 6.11
N ASN A 26 -6.96 -6.12 6.07
CA ASN A 26 -6.13 -6.24 4.87
C ASN A 26 -6.43 -5.16 3.80
N ILE A 27 -6.96 -4.01 4.21
CA ILE A 27 -7.18 -2.85 3.35
C ILE A 27 -6.03 -1.88 3.60
N ASN A 28 -4.94 -2.02 2.85
CA ASN A 28 -3.76 -1.17 3.01
C ASN A 28 -3.72 -0.11 1.89
N PRO A 29 -3.29 1.14 2.15
CA PRO A 29 -3.12 2.14 1.08
C PRO A 29 -2.11 1.71 0.01
N GLU A 30 -1.10 0.93 0.42
CA GLU A 30 -0.08 0.32 -0.47
C GLU A 30 -0.56 -1.00 -1.08
N GLY A 31 -1.78 -1.44 -0.77
CA GLY A 31 -2.36 -2.63 -1.37
C GLY A 31 -2.82 -2.37 -2.80
N TYR A 32 -2.89 -3.42 -3.60
CA TYR A 32 -3.42 -3.38 -4.98
C TYR A 32 -4.96 -3.34 -5.03
N ASN A 33 -5.60 -2.84 -3.96
CA ASN A 33 -7.05 -2.77 -3.80
C ASN A 33 -7.68 -1.49 -4.36
N ILE A 34 -6.87 -0.59 -4.93
CA ILE A 34 -7.33 0.63 -5.62
C ILE A 34 -6.72 0.64 -7.02
N ILE A 35 -7.58 0.66 -8.05
CA ILE A 35 -7.17 0.77 -9.46
C ILE A 35 -7.67 2.11 -9.99
N LEU A 36 -6.75 3.02 -10.29
CA LEU A 36 -7.05 4.32 -10.84
C LEU A 36 -7.11 4.27 -12.37
N GLN A 37 -7.74 5.29 -12.96
CA GLN A 37 -7.74 5.45 -14.40
C GLN A 37 -6.30 5.64 -14.91
N GLY A 38 -5.91 4.85 -15.91
CA GLY A 38 -4.55 4.86 -16.47
C GLY A 38 -3.59 3.85 -15.82
N ASP A 39 -3.96 3.21 -14.70
CA ASP A 39 -3.10 2.21 -14.06
C ASP A 39 -2.89 0.98 -14.94
N ILE A 40 -3.90 0.56 -15.71
CA ILE A 40 -3.74 -0.55 -16.67
C ILE A 40 -2.70 -0.20 -17.74
N THR A 41 -2.78 1.00 -18.31
CA THR A 41 -1.81 1.46 -19.33
C THR A 41 -0.40 1.48 -18.74
N ARG A 42 -0.26 2.07 -17.55
CA ARG A 42 1.03 2.14 -16.82
C ARG A 42 1.59 0.75 -16.56
N PHE A 43 0.76 -0.20 -16.14
CA PHE A 43 1.16 -1.58 -15.85
C PHE A 43 1.67 -2.32 -17.11
N VAL A 44 0.99 -2.14 -18.24
CA VAL A 44 1.40 -2.74 -19.52
C VAL A 44 2.69 -2.11 -20.05
N SER A 45 2.85 -0.79 -19.92
CA SER A 45 4.05 -0.06 -20.37
C SER A 45 5.24 -0.13 -19.41
N MET A 46 5.05 -0.70 -18.21
CA MET A 46 6.07 -0.75 -17.16
C MET A 46 7.33 -1.50 -17.62
N PRO A 47 8.55 -1.00 -17.32
CA PRO A 47 9.80 -1.72 -17.56
C PRO A 47 9.86 -3.06 -16.83
N THR A 48 10.58 -4.03 -17.40
CA THR A 48 10.71 -5.39 -16.83
C THR A 48 11.23 -5.39 -15.39
N GLU A 49 12.18 -4.51 -15.06
CA GLU A 49 12.71 -4.41 -13.69
C GLU A 49 11.67 -3.93 -12.68
N GLU A 50 10.92 -2.88 -13.03
CA GLU A 50 9.86 -2.35 -12.15
C GLU A 50 8.75 -3.39 -11.96
N ARG A 51 8.39 -4.12 -13.03
CA ARG A 51 7.44 -5.23 -12.97
C ARG A 51 7.94 -6.38 -12.08
N ARG A 52 9.23 -6.71 -12.13
CA ARG A 52 9.85 -7.73 -11.28
C ARG A 52 9.78 -7.32 -9.81
N LEU A 53 10.16 -6.09 -9.49
CA LEU A 53 10.09 -5.54 -8.12
C LEU A 53 8.65 -5.57 -7.58
N LEU A 54 7.67 -5.23 -8.42
CA LEU A 54 6.25 -5.27 -8.07
C LEU A 54 5.82 -6.70 -7.66
N VAL A 55 6.21 -7.70 -8.43
CA VAL A 55 5.92 -9.13 -8.14
C VAL A 55 6.63 -9.58 -6.86
N GLU A 56 7.89 -9.17 -6.65
CA GLU A 56 8.64 -9.45 -5.43
C GLU A 56 7.95 -8.87 -4.18
N GLN A 57 7.44 -7.64 -4.28
CA GLN A 57 6.65 -7.00 -3.22
C GLN A 57 5.35 -7.76 -2.93
N ILE A 58 4.59 -8.13 -3.96
CA ILE A 58 3.33 -8.89 -3.81
C ILE A 58 3.58 -10.25 -3.16
N SER A 59 4.68 -10.91 -3.53
CA SER A 59 5.04 -12.23 -3.00
C SER A 59 5.52 -12.20 -1.54
N GLY A 60 5.72 -11.01 -0.94
CA GLY A 60 6.20 -10.87 0.44
C GLY A 60 7.68 -11.23 0.63
N ILE A 61 8.43 -11.43 -0.46
CA ILE A 61 9.86 -11.77 -0.43
C ILE A 61 10.71 -10.55 -0.03
N SER A 62 10.17 -9.34 -0.13
CA SER A 62 10.85 -8.08 0.26
C SER A 62 11.38 -8.11 1.70
N VAL A 63 10.66 -8.73 2.63
CA VAL A 63 11.10 -8.92 4.04
C VAL A 63 12.32 -9.84 4.15
N TYR A 64 12.47 -10.78 3.21
CA TYR A 64 13.59 -11.71 3.17
C TYR A 64 14.86 -11.02 2.63
N GLU A 65 14.76 -10.20 1.58
CA GLU A 65 15.92 -9.46 1.07
C GLU A 65 16.38 -8.32 1.97
N GLU A 66 15.49 -7.64 2.71
CA GLU A 66 15.92 -6.71 3.75
C GLU A 66 16.73 -7.40 4.87
N LYS A 67 16.36 -8.64 5.23
CA LYS A 67 17.12 -9.43 6.22
C LYS A 67 18.47 -9.86 5.68
N LYS A 68 18.56 -10.19 4.39
CA LYS A 68 19.80 -10.59 3.73
C LYS A 68 20.75 -9.43 3.48
N GLN A 69 20.26 -8.21 3.21
CA GLN A 69 21.10 -7.01 3.05
C GLN A 69 21.64 -6.46 4.37
N LYS A 70 20.98 -6.75 5.50
CA LYS A 70 21.43 -6.35 6.84
C LYS A 70 22.45 -7.32 7.45
N ALA A 71 22.73 -8.45 6.80
CA ALA A 71 23.73 -9.44 7.18
C ALA A 71 25.01 -9.25 6.35
#